data_AF-A0A7K2T780-F1
#
_entry.id   AF-A0A7K2T780-F1
#
_cell.length_a   1.000
_cell.length_b   1.000
_cell.length_c   1.000
_cell.angle_alpha   90.00
_cell.angle_beta   90.00
_cell.angle_gamma   90.00
#
_symmetry.space_group_name_H-M   'P 1'
#
loop_
_entity.id
_entity.type
_entity.pdbx_description
1 polymer ?
#
loop_
_entity_poly.entity_id
_entity_poly.type
_entity_poly.pdbx_seq_one_letter_code
_entity_poly.pdbx_strand_id
1 'polypeptide(L)'
;MDETYRPGKDKVYSCEEIQVFCVAVENSVYTLEGVEQSSGCHLTWRLYAGRELFEQGAIQYCGVDTIFLGRKPMYPGTYYLEASVELDDGTKGSTRYEFAAFPRPSN
;
A
#
# COMPACT_ATOMS: atom_id res chain seq x y z
N MET A 1 -24.24 0.33 4.19
CA MET A 1 -23.30 0.01 3.10
C MET A 1 -23.34 -1.48 2.90
N ASP A 2 -23.77 -1.91 1.71
CA ASP A 2 -24.09 -3.29 1.34
C ASP A 2 -22.79 -4.11 1.10
N GLU A 3 -22.73 -5.34 1.61
CA GLU A 3 -21.55 -6.23 1.53
C GLU A 3 -21.19 -6.61 0.09
N THR A 4 -22.11 -6.43 -0.86
CA THR A 4 -21.92 -6.68 -2.29
C THR A 4 -20.91 -5.76 -2.98
N TYR A 5 -20.56 -4.62 -2.38
CA TYR A 5 -19.66 -3.61 -2.98
C TYR A 5 -18.26 -3.56 -2.35
N ARG A 6 -17.84 -4.60 -1.63
CA ARG A 6 -16.46 -4.65 -1.10
C ARG A 6 -15.55 -5.33 -2.12
N PRO A 7 -14.55 -4.64 -2.68
CA PRO A 7 -13.60 -5.29 -3.56
C PRO A 7 -12.79 -6.32 -2.74
N GLY A 8 -12.42 -7.43 -3.37
CA GLY A 8 -11.64 -8.49 -2.73
C GLY A 8 -10.24 -8.03 -2.31
N LYS A 9 -9.50 -8.87 -1.57
CA LYS A 9 -8.19 -8.55 -0.97
C LYS A 9 -7.19 -7.87 -1.92
N ASP A 10 -7.15 -8.28 -3.19
CA ASP A 10 -6.22 -7.77 -4.21
C ASP A 10 -6.90 -6.83 -5.24
N LYS A 11 -8.03 -6.23 -4.85
CA LYS A 11 -8.83 -5.34 -5.70
C LYS A 11 -9.18 -4.07 -4.94
N VAL A 12 -9.18 -2.93 -5.64
CA VAL A 12 -9.60 -1.63 -5.10
C VAL A 12 -10.47 -0.90 -6.12
N TYR A 13 -11.18 0.16 -5.69
CA TYR A 13 -11.84 1.07 -6.63
C TYR A 13 -10.94 2.24 -6.99
N SER A 14 -10.96 2.60 -8.28
CA SER A 14 -10.41 3.84 -8.79
C SER A 14 -11.18 5.04 -8.24
N CYS A 15 -10.47 6.14 -8.01
CA CYS A 15 -11.08 7.43 -7.69
C CYS A 15 -10.81 8.39 -8.84
N GLU A 16 -11.88 8.90 -9.45
CA GLU A 16 -11.81 9.87 -10.56
C GLU A 16 -11.84 11.32 -10.06
N GLU A 17 -12.30 11.55 -8.84
CA GLU A 17 -12.32 12.85 -8.15
C GLU A 17 -11.36 12.84 -6.95
N ILE A 18 -10.96 14.03 -6.45
CA ILE A 18 -10.02 14.19 -5.30
C ILE A 18 -10.68 13.63 -4.03
N GLN A 19 -10.56 12.31 -3.84
CA GLN A 19 -10.72 11.65 -2.55
C GLN A 19 -9.33 11.61 -1.92
N VAL A 20 -9.22 11.98 -0.65
CA VAL A 20 -7.94 12.26 0.02
C VAL A 20 -6.94 11.08 -0.05
N PHE A 21 -7.44 9.84 -0.21
CA PHE A 21 -6.68 8.61 -0.45
C PHE A 21 -7.55 7.55 -1.14
N CYS A 22 -6.96 6.68 -1.97
CA CYS A 22 -7.68 5.62 -2.70
C CYS A 22 -7.32 4.20 -2.25
N VAL A 23 -6.15 4.03 -1.60
CA VAL A 23 -5.70 2.74 -1.10
C VAL A 23 -5.19 2.91 0.33
N ALA A 24 -5.65 2.04 1.22
CA ALA A 24 -5.16 1.91 2.58
C ALA A 24 -4.45 0.57 2.70
N VAL A 25 -3.21 0.57 3.17
CA VAL A 25 -2.39 -0.64 3.35
C VAL A 25 -1.98 -0.73 4.80
N GLU A 26 -2.27 -1.86 5.44
CA GLU A 26 -1.71 -2.17 6.75
C GLU A 26 -0.29 -2.70 6.58
N ASN A 27 0.67 -2.12 7.30
CA ASN A 27 2.04 -2.63 7.29
C ASN A 27 2.31 -3.44 8.56
N SER A 28 2.87 -4.63 8.43
CA SER A 28 3.42 -5.39 9.57
C SER A 28 4.80 -5.89 9.18
N VAL A 29 5.74 -5.77 10.11
CA VAL A 29 7.14 -6.18 9.92
C VAL A 29 7.45 -7.20 11.00
N TYR A 30 7.94 -8.37 10.61
CA TYR A 30 8.30 -9.44 11.52
C TYR A 30 9.79 -9.75 11.37
N THR A 31 10.48 -10.00 12.49
CA THR A 31 11.83 -10.58 12.46
C THR A 31 11.78 -12.02 11.96
N LEU A 32 12.95 -12.62 11.69
CA LEU A 32 13.05 -14.04 11.32
C LEU A 32 12.54 -14.99 12.41
N GLU A 33 12.52 -14.53 13.66
CA GLU A 33 11.99 -15.26 14.82
C GLU A 33 10.47 -15.10 14.98
N GLY A 34 9.83 -14.36 14.08
CA GLY A 34 8.39 -14.11 14.09
C GLY A 34 7.94 -13.01 15.05
N VAL A 35 8.86 -12.20 15.58
CA VAL A 35 8.53 -11.08 16.48
C VAL A 35 8.13 -9.87 15.65
N GLU A 36 6.94 -9.33 15.89
CA GLU A 36 6.48 -8.10 15.24
C GLU A 36 7.30 -6.89 15.72
N GLN A 37 7.71 -6.05 14.78
CA GLN A 37 8.42 -4.80 15.03
C GLN A 37 7.48 -3.63 14.83
N SER A 38 7.41 -2.74 15.83
CA SER A 38 6.61 -1.52 15.79
C SER A 38 7.43 -0.22 15.89
N SER A 39 8.75 -0.33 16.04
CA SER A 39 9.67 0.80 16.20
C SER A 39 11.06 0.45 15.69
N GLY A 40 11.91 1.46 15.49
CA GLY A 40 13.30 1.26 15.05
C GLY A 40 13.39 0.72 13.63
N CYS A 41 12.55 1.27 12.75
CA CYS A 41 12.38 0.80 11.39
C CYS A 41 12.05 1.95 10.45
N HIS A 42 12.63 1.85 9.26
CA HIS A 42 12.47 2.78 8.17
C HIS A 42 11.82 2.06 7.00
N LEU A 43 10.53 2.33 6.77
CA LEU A 43 9.80 1.75 5.65
C LEU A 43 9.75 2.76 4.51
N THR A 44 10.13 2.30 3.32
CA THR A 44 10.01 3.04 2.06
C THR A 44 9.12 2.26 1.10
N TRP A 45 8.38 2.97 0.25
CA TRP A 45 7.51 2.34 -0.72
C TRP A 45 7.47 3.09 -2.05
N ARG A 46 7.22 2.34 -3.13
CA ARG A 46 6.98 2.82 -4.49
C ARG A 46 5.73 2.16 -5.04
N LEU A 47 4.77 2.97 -5.45
CA LEU A 47 3.56 2.56 -6.13
C LEU A 47 3.71 2.82 -7.62
N TYR A 48 3.46 1.82 -8.45
CA TYR A 48 3.53 1.90 -9.90
C TYR A 48 2.16 1.66 -10.52
N ALA A 49 1.84 2.40 -11.58
CA ALA A 49 0.72 2.11 -12.48
C ALA A 49 1.29 1.45 -13.74
N GLY A 50 1.10 0.14 -13.88
CA GLY A 50 1.82 -0.64 -14.90
C GLY A 50 3.35 -0.58 -14.70
N ARG A 51 4.06 0.16 -15.56
CA ARG A 51 5.53 0.32 -15.49
C ARG A 51 5.97 1.71 -15.02
N GLU A 52 5.03 2.61 -14.80
CA GLU A 52 5.33 4.00 -14.45
C GLU A 52 5.24 4.21 -12.95
N LEU A 53 6.21 4.92 -12.38
CA LEU A 53 6.17 5.31 -10.97
C LEU A 53 5.03 6.31 -10.76
N PHE A 54 4.03 5.91 -9.99
CA PHE A 54 2.84 6.70 -9.72
C PHE A 54 3.02 7.57 -8.46
N GLU A 55 3.49 6.96 -7.37
CA GLU A 55 3.71 7.61 -6.09
C GLU A 55 4.83 6.90 -5.30
N GLN A 56 5.49 7.59 -4.39
CA GLN A 56 6.45 7.00 -3.46
C GLN A 56 6.43 7.75 -2.12
N GLY A 57 6.87 7.07 -1.06
CA GLY A 57 6.93 7.65 0.27
C GLY A 57 7.84 6.89 1.21
N ALA A 58 7.99 7.45 2.41
CA ALA A 58 8.77 6.87 3.49
C ALA A 58 8.14 7.21 4.85
N ILE A 59 8.28 6.30 5.80
CA ILE A 59 7.89 6.47 7.20
C ILE A 59 9.01 5.92 8.10
N GLN A 60 9.16 6.49 9.30
CA GLN A 60 10.17 6.10 10.29
C GLN A 60 9.56 5.26 11.43
N TYR A 61 8.59 4.42 11.07
CA TYR A 61 7.93 3.48 11.97
C TYR A 61 7.38 2.30 11.16
N CYS A 62 7.01 1.24 11.86
CA CYS A 62 6.45 0.00 11.33
C CYS A 62 5.50 -0.57 12.39
N GLY A 63 4.88 -1.72 12.14
CA GLY A 63 3.76 -2.23 12.94
C GLY A 63 2.41 -1.76 12.40
N VAL A 64 1.30 -2.31 12.94
CA VAL A 64 -0.08 -2.27 12.41
C VAL A 64 -0.69 -0.86 12.32
N ASP A 65 -0.08 -0.03 11.48
CA ASP A 65 -0.57 1.28 11.09
C ASP A 65 -1.04 1.24 9.64
N THR A 66 -1.99 2.12 9.35
CA THR A 66 -2.50 2.27 7.99
C THR A 66 -1.67 3.30 7.22
N ILE A 67 -1.07 2.86 6.13
CA ILE A 67 -0.45 3.74 5.14
C ILE A 67 -1.47 4.05 4.06
N PHE A 68 -1.68 5.34 3.80
CA PHE A 68 -2.55 5.81 2.74
C PHE A 68 -1.75 6.10 1.47
N LEU A 69 -2.12 5.41 0.38
CA LEU A 69 -1.55 5.54 -0.95
C LEU A 69 -2.62 6.09 -1.92
N GLY A 70 -2.17 6.63 -3.05
CA GLY A 70 -3.10 7.17 -4.05
C GLY A 70 -3.55 8.57 -3.70
N ARG A 71 -2.62 9.45 -3.32
CA ARG A 71 -2.91 10.89 -3.10
C ARG A 71 -3.26 11.62 -4.41
N LYS A 72 -2.96 10.98 -5.54
CA LYS A 72 -3.38 11.39 -6.89
C LYS A 72 -4.52 10.49 -7.36
N PRO A 73 -5.42 10.97 -8.24
CA PRO A 73 -6.44 10.14 -8.85
C PRO A 73 -5.84 8.88 -9.47
N MET A 74 -6.33 7.72 -9.02
CA MET A 74 -5.91 6.41 -9.52
C MET A 74 -6.90 5.96 -10.59
N TYR A 75 -6.42 5.79 -11.82
CA TYR A 75 -7.23 5.28 -12.93
C TYR A 75 -7.38 3.76 -12.87
N PRO A 76 -8.44 3.19 -13.47
CA PRO A 76 -8.57 1.73 -13.61
C PRO A 76 -7.34 1.11 -14.27
N GLY A 77 -6.86 -0.02 -13.73
CA GLY A 77 -5.67 -0.71 -14.23
C GLY A 77 -4.95 -1.52 -13.17
N THR A 78 -3.81 -2.11 -13.57
CA THR A 78 -2.93 -2.89 -12.69
C THR A 78 -1.89 -2.01 -12.01
N TYR A 79 -1.73 -2.19 -10.71
CA TYR A 79 -0.76 -1.48 -9.88
C TYR A 79 0.19 -2.45 -9.18
N TYR A 80 1.41 -1.97 -8.94
CA TYR A 80 2.42 -2.68 -8.15
C TYR A 80 2.87 -1.82 -6.98
N LEU A 81 2.86 -2.38 -5.78
CA LEU A 81 3.45 -1.79 -4.59
C LEU A 81 4.76 -2.53 -4.29
N GLU A 82 5.88 -1.82 -4.39
CA GLU A 82 7.16 -2.28 -3.87
C GLU A 82 7.39 -1.61 -2.52
N ALA A 83 7.61 -2.41 -1.48
CA ALA A 83 7.92 -1.92 -0.14
C ALA A 83 9.28 -2.47 0.31
N SER A 84 10.04 -1.66 1.03
CA SER A 84 11.30 -2.05 1.64
C SER A 84 11.37 -1.53 3.06
N VAL A 85 11.96 -2.31 3.95
CA VAL A 85 12.18 -1.95 5.35
C VAL A 85 13.65 -2.10 5.69
N GLU A 86 14.15 -1.17 6.48
CA GLU A 86 15.45 -1.23 7.14
C GLU A 86 15.24 -1.03 8.63
N LEU A 87 15.72 -1.98 9.45
CA LEU A 87 15.68 -1.88 10.91
C LEU A 87 16.94 -1.17 11.42
N ASP A 88 16.90 -0.64 12.64
CA ASP A 88 18.03 0.05 13.28
C ASP A 88 19.27 -0.84 13.45
N ASP A 89 19.09 -2.16 13.53
CA ASP A 89 20.18 -3.14 13.57
C ASP A 89 20.83 -3.41 12.19
N GLY A 90 20.33 -2.74 11.14
CA GLY A 90 20.80 -2.87 9.76
C GLY A 90 20.12 -4.00 8.97
N THR A 91 19.21 -4.76 9.57
CA THR A 91 18.42 -5.81 8.87
C THR A 91 17.54 -5.17 7.80
N LYS A 92 17.50 -5.77 6.62
CA LYS A 92 16.72 -5.28 5.48
C LYS A 92 15.76 -6.33 4.95
N GLY A 93 14.59 -5.88 4.51
CA GLY A 93 13.58 -6.71 3.86
C GLY A 93 12.90 -5.96 2.74
N SER A 94 12.39 -6.68 1.74
CA SER A 94 11.61 -6.09 0.66
C SER A 94 10.52 -7.03 0.20
N THR A 95 9.39 -6.47 -0.23
CA THR A 95 8.28 -7.23 -0.82
C THR A 95 7.69 -6.48 -2.00
N ARG A 96 7.00 -7.22 -2.86
CA ARG A 96 6.21 -6.68 -3.97
C ARG A 96 4.82 -7.27 -3.95
N TYR A 97 3.83 -6.40 -4.08
CA TYR A 97 2.41 -6.75 -4.11
C TYR A 97 1.76 -6.18 -5.38
N GLU A 98 0.89 -6.95 -6.00
CA GLU A 98 0.16 -6.57 -7.21
C GLU A 98 -1.34 -6.52 -6.90
N PHE A 99 -2.03 -5.48 -7.37
CA PHE A 99 -3.47 -5.33 -7.20
C PHE A 99 -4.09 -4.63 -8.41
N ALA A 100 -5.40 -4.83 -8.60
CA ALA A 100 -6.15 -4.21 -9.69
C ALA A 100 -7.12 -3.13 -9.16
N ALA A 101 -7.11 -1.96 -9.80
CA ALA A 101 -8.09 -0.90 -9.59
C ALA A 101 -9.20 -1.00 -10.64
N PHE A 102 -10.46 -0.97 -10.19
CA PHE A 102 -11.65 -1.06 -11.06
C PHE A 102 -12.44 0.25 -11.05
N PRO A 103 -13.22 0.54 -12.10
CA PRO A 103 -14.16 1.66 -12.06
C PRO A 103 -15.05 1.56 -10.82
N ARG A 104 -15.26 2.69 -10.15
CA ARG A 104 -16.25 2.77 -9.08
C ARG A 104 -17.64 2.50 -9.70
N PRO A 105 -18.49 1.65 -9.08
CA PRO A 105 -19.83 1.44 -9.60
C PRO A 105 -20.60 2.76 -9.61
N SER A 106 -21.29 3.03 -10.71
CA SER A 106 -22.26 4.11 -10.80
C SER A 106 -23.41 3.82 -9.84
N ASN A 107 -23.65 4.71 -8.87
CA ASN A 107 -24.88 4.69 -8.08
C ASN A 107 -26.09 5.08 -8.93
#